data_AF-A9QMS5-F1
#
_entry.id   AF-A9QMS5-F1
#
_cell.length_a   1.000
_cell.length_b   1.000
_cell.length_c   1.000
_cell.angle_alpha   90.00
_cell.angle_beta   90.00
_cell.angle_gamma   90.00
#
_symmetry.space_group_name_H-M   'P 1'
#
loop_
_entity.id
_entity.type
_entity.pdbx_description
1 polymer ?
#
loop_
_entity_poly.entity_id
_entity_poly.type
_entity_poly.pdbx_seq_one_letter_code
_entity_poly.pdbx_strand_id
1 'polypeptide(L)'
;TLPHFIKDDYGPESKGFVENSYLAGLTPAEFFFHAMGGREGLIDTAVKTAETGYIQRRLIKAMESVMVNYDGTVRNSIAQMVQLRYGEDGLDGTWVEGQVMATMKLPHSAFEKQFKLDLSDIKALQKVYNEDIIRDLTGSTVALKEAEEEWERLEDDRRLLRKIFPKGDNKVVLPCNLQRLIWNAQKIFKVETRKPTNLSPLRVIEGVRELSKKLIIVSGDDRISQQAQYNATLLMNILLRSTLCSKQMAEKYRLNQEGFEWLLGEIEHRFQQA
;
A
#
# COMPACT_ATOMS: atom_id res chain seq x y z
N THR A 1 46.02 8.59 -26.95
CA THR A 1 44.79 8.31 -27.73
C THR A 1 44.82 9.02 -29.08
N LEU A 2 45.13 10.32 -29.13
CA LEU A 2 45.36 11.07 -30.38
C LEU A 2 46.87 11.39 -30.58
N PRO A 3 47.34 11.61 -31.83
CA PRO A 3 48.74 11.93 -32.11
C PRO A 3 49.17 13.33 -31.63
N HIS A 4 48.23 14.15 -31.15
CA HIS A 4 48.46 15.50 -30.64
C HIS A 4 48.97 15.55 -29.20
N PHE A 5 48.92 14.44 -28.45
CA PHE A 5 49.39 14.36 -27.07
C PHE A 5 50.74 13.64 -26.98
N ILE A 6 51.53 13.99 -25.96
CA ILE A 6 52.82 13.35 -25.67
C ILE A 6 52.57 11.91 -25.18
N LYS A 7 53.54 11.00 -25.41
CA LYS A 7 53.47 9.64 -24.87
C LYS A 7 53.46 9.68 -23.33
N ASP A 8 52.72 8.76 -22.73
CA ASP A 8 52.57 8.62 -21.27
C ASP A 8 51.94 9.85 -20.57
N ASP A 9 51.17 10.63 -21.31
CA ASP A 9 50.32 11.69 -20.73
C ASP A 9 49.04 11.08 -20.11
N TYR A 10 48.85 11.34 -18.81
CA TYR A 10 47.68 10.93 -18.01
C TYR A 10 46.81 12.11 -17.58
N GLY A 11 47.01 13.29 -18.17
CA GLY A 11 46.18 14.46 -17.94
C GLY A 11 44.70 14.23 -18.29
N PRO A 12 43.79 15.01 -17.68
CA PRO A 12 42.35 14.88 -17.93
C PRO A 12 42.00 15.11 -19.42
N GLU A 13 42.63 16.11 -20.05
CA GLU A 13 42.44 16.46 -21.47
C GLU A 13 42.84 15.31 -22.41
N SER A 14 43.93 14.58 -22.09
CA SER A 14 44.44 13.49 -22.92
C SER A 14 43.63 12.18 -22.77
N LYS A 15 42.79 12.10 -21.73
CA LYS A 15 41.93 10.95 -21.41
C LYS A 15 40.44 11.18 -21.64
N GLY A 16 40.06 12.28 -22.30
CA GLY A 16 38.69 12.51 -22.74
C GLY A 16 37.81 13.26 -21.75
N PHE A 17 38.39 13.93 -20.76
CA PHE A 17 37.67 14.96 -20.01
C PHE A 17 37.38 16.14 -20.94
N VAL A 18 36.13 16.60 -20.92
CA VAL A 18 35.67 17.78 -21.67
C VAL A 18 35.44 18.89 -20.66
N GLU A 19 36.29 19.92 -20.69
CA GLU A 19 36.20 21.07 -19.79
C GLU A 19 35.18 22.09 -20.31
N ASN A 20 35.11 22.26 -21.63
CA ASN A 20 34.25 23.29 -22.23
C ASN A 20 32.77 22.90 -22.24
N SER A 21 31.91 23.91 -22.10
CA SER A 21 30.46 23.74 -22.23
C SER A 21 30.01 23.80 -23.69
N TYR A 22 28.83 23.26 -24.00
CA TYR A 22 28.23 23.38 -25.34
C TYR A 22 28.03 24.84 -25.80
N LEU A 23 27.91 25.80 -24.87
CA LEU A 23 27.79 27.22 -25.19
C LEU A 23 29.14 27.83 -25.63
N ALA A 24 30.22 27.44 -24.95
CA ALA A 24 31.58 27.93 -25.26
C ALA A 24 32.15 27.26 -26.52
N GLY A 25 31.65 26.09 -26.87
CA GLY A 25 32.15 25.27 -27.97
C GLY A 25 33.25 24.32 -27.51
N LEU A 26 33.40 23.20 -28.23
CA LEU A 26 34.34 22.15 -27.90
C LEU A 26 35.63 22.32 -28.71
N THR A 27 36.78 22.07 -28.09
CA THR A 27 38.03 21.93 -28.84
C THR A 27 38.00 20.68 -29.74
N PRO A 28 38.83 20.61 -30.80
CA PRO A 28 38.83 19.45 -31.69
C PRO A 28 39.09 18.10 -30.99
N ALA A 29 39.95 18.09 -29.97
CA ALA A 29 40.23 16.88 -29.18
C ALA A 29 39.03 16.48 -28.31
N GLU A 30 38.40 17.43 -27.62
CA GLU A 30 37.18 17.21 -26.84
C GLU A 30 36.02 16.73 -27.71
N PHE A 31 35.84 17.34 -28.88
CA PHE A 31 34.81 16.94 -29.84
C PHE A 31 35.01 15.49 -30.29
N PHE A 32 36.24 15.08 -30.57
CA PHE A 32 36.53 13.70 -30.99
C PHE A 32 36.28 12.69 -29.86
N PHE A 33 36.71 12.98 -28.63
CA PHE A 33 36.42 12.12 -27.47
C PHE A 33 34.92 12.06 -27.16
N HIS A 34 34.23 13.19 -27.25
CA HIS A 34 32.79 13.26 -27.07
C HIS A 34 32.04 12.45 -28.15
N ALA A 35 32.49 12.52 -29.41
CA ALA A 35 31.94 11.72 -30.50
C ALA A 35 32.15 10.21 -30.30
N MET A 36 33.27 9.78 -29.68
CA MET A 36 33.47 8.37 -29.33
C MET A 36 32.44 7.88 -28.31
N GLY A 37 32.21 8.65 -27.24
CA GLY A 37 31.19 8.31 -26.23
C GLY A 37 29.77 8.33 -26.80
N GLY A 38 29.47 9.32 -27.65
CA GLY A 38 28.19 9.38 -28.37
C GLY A 38 27.96 8.17 -29.28
N ARG A 39 29.02 7.70 -29.98
CA ARG A 39 28.94 6.51 -30.82
C ARG A 39 28.65 5.24 -30.01
N GLU A 40 29.25 5.08 -28.84
CA GLU A 40 28.95 3.95 -27.94
C GLU A 40 27.46 3.95 -27.55
N GLY A 41 26.91 5.10 -27.17
CA GLY A 41 25.49 5.23 -26.83
C GLY A 41 24.55 4.91 -28.01
N LEU A 42 24.89 5.33 -29.23
CA LEU A 42 24.12 4.98 -30.43
C LEU A 42 24.16 3.48 -30.73
N ILE A 43 25.34 2.86 -30.60
CA ILE A 43 25.50 1.41 -30.79
C ILE A 43 24.71 0.65 -29.71
N ASP A 44 24.84 1.02 -28.45
CA ASP A 44 24.14 0.39 -27.33
C ASP A 44 22.62 0.51 -27.48
N THR A 45 22.12 1.66 -27.90
CA THR A 45 20.69 1.86 -28.18
C THR A 45 20.20 0.91 -29.29
N ALA A 46 20.96 0.78 -30.38
CA ALA A 46 20.62 -0.13 -31.47
C ALA A 46 20.61 -1.59 -31.02
N VAL A 47 21.61 -2.02 -30.24
CA VAL A 47 21.71 -3.38 -29.69
C VAL A 47 20.57 -3.66 -28.71
N LYS A 48 20.34 -2.78 -27.72
CA LYS A 48 19.25 -2.92 -26.75
C LYS A 48 17.88 -2.97 -27.41
N THR A 49 17.66 -2.20 -28.47
CA THR A 49 16.39 -2.24 -29.23
C THR A 49 16.14 -3.62 -29.82
N ALA A 50 17.16 -4.24 -30.42
CA ALA A 50 17.04 -5.60 -30.97
C ALA A 50 16.79 -6.65 -29.87
N GLU A 51 17.50 -6.56 -28.75
CA GLU A 51 17.38 -7.51 -27.65
C GLU A 51 16.04 -7.40 -26.92
N THR A 52 15.63 -6.17 -26.56
CA THR A 52 14.37 -5.92 -25.82
C THR A 52 13.15 -6.40 -26.60
N GLY A 53 13.10 -6.14 -27.92
CA GLY A 53 12.01 -6.63 -28.78
C GLY A 53 11.95 -8.15 -28.84
N TYR A 54 13.12 -8.82 -28.92
CA TYR A 54 13.16 -10.28 -28.92
C TYR A 54 12.73 -10.87 -27.57
N ILE A 55 13.19 -10.30 -26.45
CA ILE A 55 12.78 -10.69 -25.10
C ILE A 55 11.26 -10.55 -24.94
N GLN A 56 10.70 -9.40 -25.34
CA GLN A 56 9.26 -9.15 -25.27
C GLN A 56 8.47 -10.19 -26.06
N ARG A 57 8.86 -10.48 -27.32
CA ARG A 57 8.18 -11.50 -28.14
C ARG A 57 8.22 -12.87 -27.50
N ARG A 58 9.36 -13.27 -26.93
CA ARG A 58 9.51 -14.56 -26.24
C ARG A 58 8.61 -14.66 -25.02
N LEU A 59 8.53 -13.59 -24.22
CA LEU A 59 7.66 -13.53 -23.04
C LEU A 59 6.18 -13.63 -23.42
N ILE A 60 5.75 -12.88 -24.45
CA ILE A 60 4.37 -12.95 -24.96
C ILE A 60 4.06 -14.37 -25.41
N LYS A 61 4.92 -14.99 -26.24
CA LYS A 61 4.68 -16.35 -26.74
C LYS A 61 4.68 -17.43 -25.66
N ALA A 62 5.41 -17.23 -24.56
CA ALA A 62 5.36 -18.14 -23.42
C ALA A 62 4.06 -18.01 -22.61
N MET A 63 3.51 -16.80 -22.49
CA MET A 63 2.40 -16.50 -21.59
C MET A 63 1.04 -16.28 -22.29
N GLU A 64 0.98 -16.27 -23.63
CA GLU A 64 -0.26 -15.93 -24.38
C GLU A 64 -1.44 -16.88 -24.12
N SER A 65 -1.18 -18.09 -23.63
CA SER A 65 -2.21 -19.08 -23.30
C SER A 65 -2.74 -18.98 -21.87
N VAL A 66 -2.12 -18.16 -21.02
CA VAL A 66 -2.45 -18.06 -19.61
C VAL A 66 -3.60 -17.08 -19.43
N MET A 67 -4.69 -17.54 -18.80
CA MET A 67 -5.88 -16.72 -18.54
C MET A 67 -6.47 -16.97 -17.15
N VAL A 68 -7.25 -16.00 -16.67
CA VAL A 68 -8.05 -16.14 -15.44
C VAL A 68 -9.39 -16.78 -15.80
N ASN A 69 -9.75 -17.86 -15.11
CA ASN A 69 -11.01 -18.56 -15.29
C ASN A 69 -12.09 -18.00 -14.34
N TYR A 70 -13.37 -18.32 -14.61
CA TYR A 70 -14.51 -17.89 -13.78
C TYR A 70 -14.45 -18.35 -12.31
N ASP A 71 -13.66 -19.37 -12.01
CA ASP A 71 -13.41 -19.83 -10.64
C ASP A 71 -12.33 -19.02 -9.91
N GLY A 72 -11.78 -17.98 -10.55
CA GLY A 72 -10.70 -17.12 -10.06
C GLY A 72 -9.30 -17.74 -10.15
N THR A 73 -9.17 -18.96 -10.69
CA THR A 73 -7.87 -19.62 -10.86
C THR A 73 -7.20 -19.19 -12.16
N VAL A 74 -5.87 -19.21 -12.20
CA VAL A 74 -5.10 -18.89 -13.40
C VAL A 74 -4.64 -20.19 -14.05
N ARG A 75 -5.04 -20.42 -15.31
CA ARG A 75 -4.75 -21.66 -16.03
C ARG A 75 -4.16 -21.39 -17.41
N ASN A 76 -3.42 -22.37 -17.93
CA ASN A 76 -2.98 -22.38 -19.32
C ASN A 76 -4.01 -23.05 -20.26
N SER A 77 -3.71 -23.10 -21.55
CA SER A 77 -4.59 -23.71 -22.57
C SER A 77 -4.86 -25.21 -22.38
N ILE A 78 -4.00 -25.92 -21.64
CA ILE A 78 -4.14 -27.34 -21.31
C ILE A 78 -4.86 -27.53 -19.96
N ALA A 79 -5.47 -26.47 -19.43
CA ALA A 79 -6.15 -26.42 -18.13
C ALA A 79 -5.25 -26.77 -16.93
N GLN A 80 -3.92 -26.68 -17.07
CA GLN A 80 -3.01 -26.80 -15.94
C GLN A 80 -3.05 -25.50 -15.12
N MET A 81 -3.18 -25.66 -13.81
CA MET A 81 -3.25 -24.55 -12.87
C MET A 81 -1.86 -23.96 -12.63
N VAL A 82 -1.72 -22.66 -12.88
CA VAL A 82 -0.50 -21.88 -12.65
C VAL A 82 -0.56 -21.19 -11.29
N GLN A 83 -1.69 -20.55 -10.98
CA GLN A 83 -1.94 -19.92 -9.68
C GLN A 83 -3.36 -20.23 -9.19
N LEU A 84 -3.52 -20.34 -7.86
CA LEU A 84 -4.84 -20.51 -7.23
C LEU A 84 -5.68 -19.24 -7.34
N ARG A 85 -5.04 -18.08 -7.22
CA ARG A 85 -5.63 -16.76 -7.40
C ARG A 85 -4.65 -15.88 -8.16
N TYR A 86 -5.18 -15.06 -9.07
CA TYR A 86 -4.40 -14.09 -9.82
C TYR A 86 -3.67 -13.14 -8.87
N GLY A 87 -2.36 -12.99 -9.00
CA GLY A 87 -1.58 -12.10 -8.12
C GLY A 87 -1.51 -12.53 -6.64
N GLU A 88 -1.94 -13.75 -6.31
CA GLU A 88 -2.09 -14.28 -4.94
C GLU A 88 -3.14 -13.56 -4.05
N ASP A 89 -3.75 -12.48 -4.54
CA ASP A 89 -4.81 -11.73 -3.90
C ASP A 89 -6.13 -11.74 -4.67
N GLY A 90 -6.12 -12.07 -5.97
CA GLY A 90 -7.31 -12.13 -6.82
C GLY A 90 -7.80 -10.77 -7.31
N LEU A 91 -6.96 -9.73 -7.26
CA LEU A 91 -7.31 -8.35 -7.58
C LEU A 91 -6.67 -7.89 -8.90
N ASP A 92 -7.31 -6.95 -9.59
CA ASP A 92 -6.77 -6.36 -10.81
C ASP A 92 -5.73 -5.25 -10.50
N GLY A 93 -4.61 -5.30 -11.23
CA GLY A 93 -3.49 -4.38 -11.08
C GLY A 93 -3.80 -2.94 -11.51
N THR A 94 -4.94 -2.68 -12.15
CA THR A 94 -5.36 -1.31 -12.49
C THR A 94 -5.97 -0.55 -11.30
N TRP A 95 -6.48 -1.27 -10.30
CA TRP A 95 -7.19 -0.69 -9.14
C TRP A 95 -6.32 -0.57 -7.88
N VAL A 96 -5.07 -1.05 -7.94
CA VAL A 96 -4.15 -1.00 -6.79
C VAL A 96 -3.36 0.32 -6.74
N GLU A 97 -3.16 0.83 -5.54
CA GLU A 97 -2.41 2.07 -5.30
C GLU A 97 -1.35 1.86 -4.21
N GLY A 98 -0.28 2.67 -4.27
CA GLY A 98 0.73 2.70 -3.22
C GLY A 98 0.18 3.32 -1.93
N GLN A 99 0.14 2.52 -0.86
CA GLN A 99 -0.34 2.89 0.46
C GLN A 99 0.73 2.66 1.53
N VAL A 100 0.55 3.25 2.71
CA VAL A 100 1.50 3.17 3.82
C VAL A 100 0.90 2.46 5.02
N MET A 101 1.56 1.41 5.47
CA MET A 101 1.23 0.69 6.70
C MET A 101 1.81 1.42 7.91
N ALA A 102 0.98 2.19 8.62
CA ALA A 102 1.42 3.01 9.76
C ALA A 102 2.00 2.18 10.93
N THR A 103 1.52 0.96 11.14
CA THR A 103 1.83 0.11 12.31
C THR A 103 3.22 -0.53 12.27
N MET A 104 3.84 -0.63 11.10
CA MET A 104 5.05 -1.42 10.89
C MET A 104 6.32 -0.79 11.51
N LYS A 105 6.58 0.49 11.18
CA LYS A 105 7.84 1.20 11.50
C LYS A 105 7.87 1.79 12.90
N LEU A 106 6.71 2.03 13.52
CA LEU A 106 6.65 2.70 14.82
C LEU A 106 7.35 1.87 15.91
N PRO A 107 8.03 2.50 16.89
CA PRO A 107 8.49 1.82 18.10
C PRO A 107 7.30 1.43 18.98
N HIS A 108 7.47 0.45 19.88
CA HIS A 108 6.36 -0.10 20.68
C HIS A 108 5.62 0.97 21.50
N SER A 109 6.34 1.87 22.17
CA SER A 109 5.74 2.98 22.93
C SER A 109 4.92 3.94 22.06
N ALA A 110 5.41 4.31 20.87
CA ALA A 110 4.66 5.21 19.97
C ALA A 110 3.44 4.52 19.35
N PHE A 111 3.53 3.20 19.11
CA PHE A 111 2.42 2.39 18.65
C PHE A 111 1.32 2.31 19.71
N GLU A 112 1.66 2.02 20.96
CA GLU A 112 0.69 2.03 22.07
C GLU A 112 0.01 3.38 22.20
N LYS A 113 0.79 4.46 22.18
CA LYS A 113 0.23 5.81 22.27
C LYS A 113 -0.71 6.17 21.11
N GLN A 114 -0.51 5.65 19.90
CA GLN A 114 -1.32 5.99 18.72
C GLN A 114 -2.54 5.09 18.50
N PHE A 115 -2.49 3.83 18.95
CA PHE A 115 -3.51 2.83 18.60
C PHE A 115 -4.28 2.29 19.81
N LYS A 116 -3.69 2.27 21.02
CA LYS A 116 -4.39 1.77 22.22
C LYS A 116 -5.41 2.79 22.70
N LEU A 117 -6.67 2.37 22.81
CA LEU A 117 -7.77 3.18 23.36
C LEU A 117 -7.92 2.89 24.85
N ASP A 118 -7.39 3.77 25.70
CA ASP A 118 -7.55 3.67 27.15
C ASP A 118 -8.89 4.29 27.58
N LEU A 119 -9.90 3.46 27.84
CA LEU A 119 -11.21 3.92 28.30
C LEU A 119 -11.21 4.42 29.76
N SER A 120 -10.14 4.15 30.51
CA SER A 120 -9.98 4.63 31.90
C SER A 120 -9.60 6.11 32.00
N ASP A 121 -9.02 6.70 30.94
CA ASP A 121 -8.63 8.12 30.93
C ASP A 121 -9.80 9.01 30.49
N ILE A 122 -10.65 9.35 31.46
CA ILE A 122 -11.84 10.19 31.25
C ILE A 122 -11.46 11.56 30.65
N LYS A 123 -10.29 12.13 30.98
CA LYS A 123 -9.89 13.45 30.45
C LYS A 123 -9.57 13.39 28.97
N ALA A 124 -8.91 12.32 28.51
CA ALA A 124 -8.65 12.11 27.10
C ALA A 124 -9.96 11.89 26.31
N LEU A 125 -10.89 11.10 26.86
CA LEU A 125 -12.19 10.84 26.24
C LEU A 125 -13.04 12.11 26.12
N GLN A 126 -13.07 12.97 27.16
CA GLN A 126 -13.79 14.26 27.15
C GLN A 126 -13.34 15.22 26.05
N LYS A 127 -12.09 15.10 25.57
CA LYS A 127 -11.57 15.93 24.48
C LYS A 127 -12.05 15.46 23.10
N VAL A 128 -12.46 14.21 22.99
CA VAL A 128 -12.67 13.52 21.71
C VAL A 128 -14.13 13.15 21.48
N TYR A 129 -14.84 12.68 22.51
CA TYR A 129 -16.22 12.22 22.42
C TYR A 129 -17.20 13.17 23.11
N ASN A 130 -18.47 13.08 22.73
CA ASN A 130 -19.57 13.75 23.42
C ASN A 130 -19.85 13.11 24.79
N GLU A 131 -20.48 13.90 25.67
CA GLU A 131 -20.85 13.46 27.02
C GLU A 131 -21.74 12.22 27.03
N ASP A 132 -22.65 12.08 26.06
CA ASP A 132 -23.57 10.93 25.96
C ASP A 132 -22.78 9.62 25.76
N ILE A 133 -21.83 9.63 24.81
CA ILE A 133 -20.98 8.47 24.52
C ILE A 133 -20.07 8.16 25.70
N ILE A 134 -19.56 9.18 26.40
CA ILE A 134 -18.72 8.98 27.57
C ILE A 134 -19.49 8.30 28.69
N ARG A 135 -20.77 8.63 28.90
CA ARG A 135 -21.62 7.94 29.88
C ARG A 135 -21.81 6.47 29.52
N ASP A 136 -22.03 6.16 28.25
CA ASP A 136 -22.20 4.79 27.77
C ASP A 136 -20.91 3.96 27.89
N LEU A 137 -19.75 4.59 27.66
CA LEU A 137 -18.44 3.96 27.81
C LEU A 137 -18.03 3.82 29.28
N THR A 138 -18.39 4.79 30.13
CA THR A 138 -18.02 4.82 31.55
C THR A 138 -18.91 3.88 32.35
N GLY A 139 -18.49 2.62 32.45
CA GLY A 139 -19.19 1.57 33.20
C GLY A 139 -19.57 0.35 32.38
N SER A 140 -19.40 0.39 31.05
CA SER A 140 -19.60 -0.77 30.20
C SER A 140 -18.37 -1.68 30.21
N THR A 141 -18.50 -2.85 30.84
CA THR A 141 -17.49 -3.91 30.78
C THR A 141 -17.32 -4.48 29.38
N VAL A 142 -18.38 -4.41 28.56
CA VAL A 142 -18.36 -4.83 27.15
C VAL A 142 -17.45 -3.91 26.33
N ALA A 143 -17.55 -2.60 26.51
CA ALA A 143 -16.71 -1.63 25.78
C ALA A 143 -15.22 -1.81 26.08
N LEU A 144 -14.87 -2.08 27.35
CA LEU A 144 -13.51 -2.39 27.76
C LEU A 144 -12.98 -3.64 27.07
N LYS A 145 -13.76 -4.73 27.10
CA LYS A 145 -13.39 -5.99 26.48
C LYS A 145 -13.18 -5.85 24.96
N GLU A 146 -14.10 -5.19 24.27
CA GLU A 146 -14.01 -4.99 22.81
C GLU A 146 -12.80 -4.13 22.42
N ALA A 147 -12.47 -3.10 23.21
CA ALA A 147 -11.29 -2.26 22.98
C ALA A 147 -9.98 -3.02 23.24
N GLU A 148 -9.94 -3.89 24.27
CA GLU A 148 -8.80 -4.76 24.53
C GLU A 148 -8.60 -5.79 23.40
N GLU A 149 -9.68 -6.42 22.92
CA GLU A 149 -9.63 -7.36 21.79
C GLU A 149 -9.13 -6.67 20.49
N GLU A 150 -9.56 -5.43 20.23
CA GLU A 150 -9.05 -4.63 19.10
C GLU A 150 -7.54 -4.41 19.22
N TRP A 151 -7.07 -4.06 20.42
CA TRP A 151 -5.66 -3.82 20.70
C TRP A 151 -4.80 -5.08 20.53
N GLU A 152 -5.22 -6.20 21.11
CA GLU A 152 -4.54 -7.50 20.96
C GLU A 152 -4.44 -7.87 19.48
N ARG A 153 -5.52 -7.66 18.71
CA ARG A 153 -5.53 -7.97 17.28
C ARG A 153 -4.54 -7.12 16.48
N LEU A 154 -4.44 -5.82 16.78
CA LEU A 154 -3.48 -4.93 16.14
C LEU A 154 -2.03 -5.29 16.51
N GLU A 155 -1.79 -5.78 17.72
CA GLU A 155 -0.48 -6.26 18.13
C GLU A 155 -0.07 -7.53 17.36
N ASP A 156 -0.98 -8.49 17.22
CA ASP A 156 -0.76 -9.70 16.45
C ASP A 156 -0.54 -9.41 14.97
N ASP A 157 -1.36 -8.53 14.38
CA ASP A 157 -1.19 -8.08 13.00
C ASP A 157 0.20 -7.45 12.78
N ARG A 158 0.68 -6.67 13.76
CA ARG A 158 2.01 -6.06 13.69
C ARG A 158 3.12 -7.11 13.78
N ARG A 159 2.97 -8.13 14.63
CA ARG A 159 3.92 -9.26 14.71
C ARG A 159 3.97 -10.02 13.39
N LEU A 160 2.80 -10.30 12.79
CA LEU A 160 2.68 -10.94 11.48
C LEU A 160 3.32 -10.09 10.37
N LEU A 161 3.02 -8.79 10.31
CA LEU A 161 3.61 -7.89 9.32
C LEU A 161 5.14 -7.86 9.37
N ARG A 162 5.74 -7.86 10.57
CA ARG A 162 7.19 -7.89 10.72
C ARG A 162 7.82 -9.22 10.31
N LYS A 163 7.05 -10.31 10.40
CA LYS A 163 7.46 -11.63 9.89
C LYS A 163 7.37 -11.68 8.37
N ILE A 164 6.34 -11.09 7.77
CA ILE A 164 6.14 -11.04 6.31
C ILE A 164 7.15 -10.09 5.65
N PHE A 165 7.38 -8.91 6.23
CA PHE A 165 8.26 -7.86 5.71
C PHE A 165 9.49 -7.66 6.63
N PRO A 166 10.50 -8.55 6.58
CA PRO A 166 11.66 -8.47 7.48
C PRO A 166 12.52 -7.21 7.26
N LYS A 167 12.49 -6.62 6.06
CA LYS A 167 13.20 -5.37 5.74
C LYS A 167 12.53 -4.11 6.34
N GLY A 168 11.28 -4.22 6.79
CA GLY A 168 10.54 -3.11 7.39
C GLY A 168 10.11 -2.02 6.39
N ASP A 169 9.96 -2.35 5.11
CA ASP A 169 9.36 -1.42 4.14
C ASP A 169 7.86 -1.29 4.42
N ASN A 170 7.42 -0.06 4.68
CA ASN A 170 6.04 0.24 5.05
C ASN A 170 5.17 0.64 3.84
N LYS A 171 5.76 0.72 2.64
CA LYS A 171 5.02 0.94 1.41
C LYS A 171 4.48 -0.39 0.89
N VAL A 172 3.17 -0.44 0.73
CA VAL A 172 2.44 -1.60 0.20
C VAL A 172 1.59 -1.16 -0.98
N VAL A 173 1.29 -2.08 -1.89
CA VAL A 173 0.41 -1.82 -3.03
C VAL A 173 -0.87 -2.59 -2.75
N LEU A 174 -1.97 -1.87 -2.53
CA LEU A 174 -3.27 -2.44 -2.15
C LEU A 174 -4.40 -1.65 -2.80
N PRO A 175 -5.56 -2.29 -3.06
CA PRO A 175 -6.73 -1.61 -3.60
C PRO A 175 -7.28 -0.59 -2.60
N CYS A 176 -8.15 0.30 -3.09
CA CYS A 176 -8.89 1.25 -2.27
C CYS A 176 -7.99 2.14 -1.39
N ASN A 177 -7.57 3.30 -1.90
CA ASN A 177 -6.80 4.25 -1.12
C ASN A 177 -7.59 4.83 0.07
N LEU A 178 -7.38 4.25 1.26
CA LEU A 178 -8.20 4.53 2.43
C LEU A 178 -8.05 5.99 2.90
N GLN A 179 -6.85 6.57 2.81
CA GLN A 179 -6.64 7.97 3.20
C GLN A 179 -7.46 8.92 2.32
N ARG A 180 -7.54 8.64 1.01
CA ARG A 180 -8.33 9.44 0.07
C ARG A 180 -9.82 9.29 0.32
N LEU A 181 -10.30 8.07 0.59
CA LEU A 181 -11.71 7.82 0.91
C LEU A 181 -12.14 8.52 2.20
N ILE A 182 -11.30 8.45 3.25
CA ILE A 182 -11.55 9.15 4.51
C ILE A 182 -11.59 10.67 4.29
N TRP A 183 -10.66 11.22 3.50
CA TRP A 183 -10.65 12.64 3.20
C TRP A 183 -11.90 13.07 2.40
N ASN A 184 -12.35 12.26 1.44
CA ASN A 184 -13.60 12.51 0.73
C ASN A 184 -14.80 12.51 1.68
N ALA A 185 -14.87 11.55 2.61
CA ALA A 185 -15.91 11.51 3.63
C ALA A 185 -15.92 12.78 4.48
N GLN A 186 -14.74 13.25 4.94
CA GLN A 186 -14.63 14.50 5.69
C GLN A 186 -15.15 15.71 4.92
N LYS A 187 -14.94 15.74 3.60
CA LYS A 187 -15.40 16.84 2.74
C LYS A 187 -16.91 16.79 2.47
N ILE A 188 -17.45 15.62 2.15
CA ILE A 188 -18.88 15.43 1.86
C ILE A 188 -19.73 15.79 3.08
N PHE A 189 -19.35 15.28 4.25
CA PHE A 189 -20.10 15.48 5.50
C PHE A 189 -19.67 16.73 6.28
N LYS A 190 -18.79 17.57 5.70
CA LYS A 190 -18.30 18.82 6.29
C LYS A 190 -17.85 18.66 7.75
N VAL A 191 -17.05 17.63 8.00
CA VAL A 191 -16.62 17.26 9.35
C VAL A 191 -15.68 18.33 9.92
N GLU A 192 -16.01 18.85 11.10
CA GLU A 192 -15.17 19.80 11.83
C GLU A 192 -14.23 19.07 12.79
N THR A 193 -12.94 19.03 12.45
CA THR A 193 -11.92 18.33 13.26
C THR A 193 -11.65 18.96 14.63
N ARG A 194 -12.27 20.08 14.97
CA ARG A 194 -12.16 20.72 16.30
C ARG A 194 -13.24 20.25 17.27
N LYS A 195 -14.40 19.82 16.77
CA LYS A 195 -15.52 19.37 17.59
C LYS A 195 -15.30 17.92 18.05
N PRO A 196 -15.90 17.53 19.19
CA PRO A 196 -15.98 16.13 19.57
C PRO A 196 -16.81 15.34 18.55
N THR A 197 -16.50 14.04 18.41
CA THR A 197 -17.19 13.14 17.50
C THR A 197 -18.38 12.45 18.18
N ASN A 198 -19.42 12.20 17.39
CA ASN A 198 -20.60 11.43 17.78
C ASN A 198 -20.46 9.93 17.46
N LEU A 199 -19.30 9.48 16.96
CA LEU A 199 -19.09 8.09 16.58
C LEU A 199 -18.66 7.26 17.79
N SER A 200 -19.46 6.26 18.16
CA SER A 200 -19.11 5.32 19.24
C SER A 200 -17.97 4.37 18.82
N PRO A 201 -16.95 4.14 19.68
CA PRO A 201 -15.87 3.18 19.41
C PRO A 201 -16.38 1.77 19.08
N LEU A 202 -17.44 1.33 19.78
CA LEU A 202 -18.06 0.02 19.56
C LEU A 202 -18.56 -0.12 18.13
N ARG A 203 -19.23 0.92 17.62
CA ARG A 203 -19.74 0.93 16.25
C ARG A 203 -18.60 0.87 15.22
N VAL A 204 -17.44 1.45 15.53
CA VAL A 204 -16.26 1.35 14.66
C VAL A 204 -15.74 -0.08 14.60
N ILE A 205 -15.54 -0.72 15.75
CA ILE A 205 -15.04 -2.09 15.86
C ILE A 205 -16.00 -3.06 15.13
N GLU A 206 -17.30 -2.94 15.40
CA GLU A 206 -18.33 -3.74 14.74
C GLU A 206 -18.35 -3.50 13.22
N GLY A 207 -18.35 -2.23 12.79
CA GLY A 207 -18.38 -1.89 11.37
C GLY A 207 -17.16 -2.41 10.60
N VAL A 208 -15.96 -2.39 11.19
CA VAL A 208 -14.75 -2.96 10.58
C VAL A 208 -14.82 -4.49 10.54
N ARG A 209 -15.35 -5.14 11.59
CA ARG A 209 -15.57 -6.60 11.62
C ARG A 209 -16.59 -7.03 10.57
N GLU A 210 -17.67 -6.28 10.40
CA GLU A 210 -18.68 -6.50 9.36
C GLU A 210 -18.09 -6.33 7.96
N LEU A 211 -17.36 -5.23 7.72
CA LEU A 211 -16.70 -4.98 6.45
C LEU A 211 -15.75 -6.12 6.09
N SER A 212 -14.90 -6.56 7.02
CA SER A 212 -13.96 -7.67 6.80
C SER A 212 -14.63 -8.97 6.35
N LYS A 213 -15.87 -9.24 6.79
CA LYS A 213 -16.66 -10.41 6.35
C LYS A 213 -17.23 -10.24 4.95
N LYS A 214 -17.53 -9.01 4.53
CA LYS A 214 -18.10 -8.71 3.21
C LYS A 214 -17.07 -8.68 2.08
N LEU A 215 -15.79 -8.47 2.40
CA LEU A 215 -14.70 -8.52 1.44
C LEU A 215 -14.40 -9.98 1.09
N ILE A 216 -15.12 -10.54 0.11
CA ILE A 216 -15.00 -11.95 -0.31
C ILE A 216 -14.24 -12.04 -1.64
N ILE A 217 -13.21 -12.89 -1.71
CA ILE A 217 -12.42 -13.19 -2.91
C ILE A 217 -12.57 -14.66 -3.30
N VAL A 218 -12.51 -15.55 -2.31
CA VAL A 218 -12.76 -16.99 -2.43
C VAL A 218 -14.14 -17.27 -1.82
N SER A 219 -15.08 -17.66 -2.67
CA SER A 219 -16.38 -18.15 -2.24
C SER A 219 -16.28 -19.60 -1.78
N GLY A 220 -16.96 -19.94 -0.67
CA GLY A 220 -17.04 -21.30 -0.15
C GLY A 220 -17.04 -21.35 1.37
N ASP A 221 -17.86 -22.24 1.93
CA ASP A 221 -18.00 -22.44 3.37
C ASP A 221 -17.10 -23.57 3.91
N ASP A 222 -16.40 -24.28 3.03
CA ASP A 222 -15.47 -25.34 3.41
C ASP A 222 -14.20 -24.77 4.06
N ARG A 223 -13.55 -25.62 4.87
CA ARG A 223 -12.36 -25.22 5.64
C ARG A 223 -11.22 -24.70 4.74
N ILE A 224 -11.10 -25.21 3.52
CA ILE A 224 -10.02 -24.80 2.60
C ILE A 224 -10.35 -23.42 2.04
N SER A 225 -11.58 -23.19 1.59
CA SER A 225 -12.03 -21.87 1.11
C SER A 225 -11.92 -20.79 2.17
N GLN A 226 -12.31 -21.06 3.42
CA GLN A 226 -12.16 -20.10 4.51
C GLN A 226 -10.70 -19.75 4.78
N GLN A 227 -9.80 -20.73 4.74
CA GLN A 227 -8.36 -20.48 4.92
C GLN A 227 -7.78 -19.70 3.74
N ALA A 228 -8.17 -20.05 2.50
CA ALA A 228 -7.75 -19.34 1.31
C ALA A 228 -8.23 -17.89 1.31
N GLN A 229 -9.49 -17.66 1.73
CA GLN A 229 -10.07 -16.33 1.88
C GLN A 229 -9.33 -15.49 2.91
N TYR A 230 -9.02 -16.07 4.07
CA TYR A 230 -8.25 -15.42 5.11
C TYR A 230 -6.86 -14.99 4.61
N ASN A 231 -6.18 -15.87 3.85
CA ASN A 231 -4.86 -15.58 3.31
C ASN A 231 -4.90 -14.50 2.22
N ALA A 232 -5.85 -14.56 1.28
CA ALA A 232 -5.96 -13.62 0.17
C ALA A 232 -6.27 -12.19 0.66
N THR A 233 -7.11 -12.06 1.70
CA THR A 233 -7.47 -10.76 2.27
C THR A 233 -6.59 -10.33 3.45
N LEU A 234 -5.56 -11.09 3.82
CA LEU A 234 -4.79 -10.87 5.05
C LEU A 234 -4.22 -9.44 5.12
N LEU A 235 -3.51 -9.01 4.08
CA LEU A 235 -2.87 -7.70 4.03
C LEU A 235 -3.89 -6.55 3.98
N MET A 236 -4.97 -6.70 3.20
CA MET A 236 -6.04 -5.72 3.12
C MET A 236 -6.75 -5.54 4.46
N ASN A 237 -7.05 -6.65 5.14
CA ASN A 237 -7.67 -6.64 6.46
C ASN A 237 -6.77 -5.99 7.52
N ILE A 238 -5.46 -6.22 7.47
CA ILE A 238 -4.49 -5.54 8.35
C ILE A 238 -4.47 -4.03 8.06
N LEU A 239 -4.49 -3.63 6.77
CA LEU A 239 -4.55 -2.22 6.39
C LEU A 239 -5.82 -1.54 6.94
N LEU A 240 -6.97 -2.19 6.76
CA LEU A 240 -8.26 -1.70 7.23
C LEU A 240 -8.27 -1.52 8.74
N ARG A 241 -7.87 -2.55 9.51
CA ARG A 241 -7.80 -2.47 10.97
C ARG A 241 -6.84 -1.40 11.44
N SER A 242 -5.67 -1.28 10.80
CA SER A 242 -4.71 -0.24 11.17
C SER A 242 -5.20 1.18 10.87
N THR A 243 -5.95 1.38 9.79
CA THR A 243 -6.38 2.73 9.36
C THR A 243 -7.69 3.14 10.02
N LEU A 244 -8.63 2.21 10.16
CA LEU A 244 -9.97 2.38 10.72
C LEU A 244 -10.04 2.06 12.23
N CYS A 245 -8.90 2.00 12.92
CA CYS A 245 -8.86 1.77 14.37
C CYS A 245 -9.70 2.83 15.11
N SER A 246 -10.42 2.39 16.15
CA SER A 246 -11.30 3.24 16.98
C SER A 246 -10.64 4.54 17.41
N LYS A 247 -9.40 4.47 17.92
CA LYS A 247 -8.62 5.64 18.34
C LYS A 247 -8.25 6.59 17.19
N GLN A 248 -7.85 6.06 16.04
CA GLN A 248 -7.51 6.88 14.86
C GLN A 248 -8.75 7.58 14.31
N MET A 249 -9.89 6.87 14.26
CA MET A 249 -11.17 7.44 13.87
C MET A 249 -11.59 8.57 14.80
N ALA A 250 -11.35 8.43 16.09
CA ALA A 250 -11.75 9.42 17.08
C ALA A 250 -10.81 10.64 17.14
N GLU A 251 -9.49 10.44 17.20
CA GLU A 251 -8.55 11.56 17.38
C GLU A 251 -8.24 12.30 16.08
N LYS A 252 -7.92 11.55 15.02
CA LYS A 252 -7.34 12.08 13.77
C LYS A 252 -8.42 12.41 12.74
N TYR A 253 -9.34 11.49 12.49
CA TYR A 253 -10.30 11.63 11.39
C TYR A 253 -11.61 12.29 11.81
N ARG A 254 -12.06 12.04 13.05
CA ARG A 254 -13.25 12.64 13.68
C ARG A 254 -14.53 12.52 12.84
N LEU A 255 -14.69 11.41 12.12
CA LEU A 255 -15.88 11.19 11.29
C LEU A 255 -17.14 11.10 12.16
N ASN A 256 -18.27 11.55 11.59
CA ASN A 256 -19.60 11.34 12.16
C ASN A 256 -20.08 9.91 11.83
N GLN A 257 -21.14 9.44 12.50
CA GLN A 257 -21.73 8.12 12.24
C GLN A 257 -22.14 7.92 10.77
N GLU A 258 -22.86 8.87 10.18
CA GLU A 258 -23.26 8.82 8.76
C GLU A 258 -22.04 8.78 7.82
N GLY A 259 -21.00 9.56 8.13
CA GLY A 259 -19.78 9.60 7.34
C GLY A 259 -18.98 8.30 7.43
N PHE A 260 -19.02 7.63 8.57
CA PHE A 260 -18.41 6.32 8.76
C PHE A 260 -19.16 5.22 8.01
N GLU A 261 -20.49 5.21 8.04
CA GLU A 261 -21.30 4.24 7.30
C GLU A 261 -21.15 4.40 5.78
N TRP A 262 -21.10 5.65 5.30
CA TRP A 262 -20.78 5.94 3.91
C TRP A 262 -19.38 5.42 3.53
N LEU A 263 -18.38 5.62 4.39
CA LEU A 263 -17.01 5.14 4.16
C LEU A 263 -16.95 3.61 4.04
N LEU A 264 -17.64 2.87 4.92
CA LEU A 264 -17.67 1.41 4.85
C LEU A 264 -18.31 0.92 3.54
N GLY A 265 -19.43 1.53 3.11
CA GLY A 265 -20.10 1.20 1.85
C GLY A 265 -19.24 1.51 0.62
N GLU A 266 -18.53 2.64 0.62
CA GLU A 266 -17.64 3.02 -0.48
C GLU A 266 -16.41 2.10 -0.57
N ILE A 267 -15.85 1.67 0.57
CA ILE A 267 -14.75 0.70 0.59
C ILE A 267 -15.21 -0.65 0.02
N GLU A 268 -16.39 -1.12 0.43
CA GLU A 268 -16.99 -2.36 -0.08
C GLU A 268 -17.19 -2.27 -1.59
N HIS A 269 -17.79 -1.18 -2.08
CA HIS A 269 -18.07 -1.00 -3.50
C HIS A 269 -16.80 -0.96 -4.35
N ARG A 270 -15.79 -0.20 -3.92
CA ARG A 270 -14.52 -0.11 -4.66
C ARG A 270 -13.71 -1.39 -4.60
N PHE A 271 -13.82 -2.14 -3.51
CA PHE A 271 -13.13 -3.43 -3.41
C PHE A 271 -13.76 -4.46 -4.35
N GLN A 272 -15.08 -4.44 -4.54
CA GLN A 272 -15.74 -5.32 -5.52
C GLN A 272 -15.44 -4.94 -6.98
N GLN A 273 -15.03 -3.69 -7.23
CA GLN A 273 -14.58 -3.25 -8.56
C GLN A 273 -13.13 -3.65 -8.87
N ALA A 274 -12.31 -3.77 -7.82
CA ALA A 274 -10.90 -4.14 -7.89
C ALA A 274 -10.74 -5.66 -8.06
#